data_AF-A0A0G0PAU0-F1
#
_entry.id   AF-A0A0G0PAU0-F1
#
_cell.length_a   1.000
_cell.length_b   1.000
_cell.length_c   1.000
_cell.angle_alpha   90.00
_cell.angle_beta   90.00
_cell.angle_gamma   90.00
#
_symmetry.space_group_name_H-M   'P 1'
#
loop_
_entity.id
_entity.type
_entity.pdbx_description
1 polymer ?
#
loop_
_entity_poly.entity_id
_entity_poly.type
_entity_poly.pdbx_seq_one_letter_code
_entity_poly.pdbx_strand_id
1 'polypeptide(L)'
;MNKLKRKKTLIDKLFYMFVGLSLLSASLVPSFATTNTPRDYDSNSVMYGGAYTKDEFINKMNKGDGKHTDLKQIYVNEFGLNTDQISSWVDGSVTKTGTVVYNNEVVGKNVLSAGRSNMSGSVRIGSLYWRSPSVSFVSTSIPAWIRIDVNGNASYAILKSCGNPVKVRAWEKGSIKIEKFNDVNGNGKWDTNEQKLGKPFLMKLSNGKSVYIGTNGEAWFHGVKEGNYQITEGDEKSWVATTRNPVPVHVDANKVTTIQFGNKAKTVPQQFGKVKVIKFNDLDGDGTKDSNESILGLPFVMNLSGTNYDKSNGINSNGEALFENVPVGSYKVTEVIEKDWDATTPIIKLEVKCNELTVVYYGNKKKEKEPTPTPTPTPSPTPTPTPTPSPTPTCTPTPTPTPTPCPSPTPTPTPIPPITPELPKAGGEAAILFSFTGLGITGYLKRKTRLDLLKSLKKY
;
A
#
# COMPACT_ATOMS: atom_id res chain seq x y z
N MET A 1 14.02 -20.90 39.90
CA MET A 1 14.89 -19.80 39.45
C MET A 1 15.56 -20.20 38.14
N ASN A 2 15.03 -19.80 36.98
CA ASN A 2 15.62 -20.13 35.69
C ASN A 2 15.35 -19.02 34.65
N LYS A 3 16.45 -18.46 34.14
CA LYS A 3 16.69 -17.80 32.85
C LYS A 3 15.54 -16.99 32.20
N LEU A 4 15.53 -15.67 32.42
CA LEU A 4 15.03 -14.70 31.43
C LEU A 4 16.22 -14.21 30.57
N LYS A 5 16.34 -14.71 29.33
CA LYS A 5 17.10 -14.02 28.27
C LYS A 5 16.13 -13.50 27.21
N ARG A 6 16.10 -12.17 27.14
CA ARG A 6 15.46 -11.26 26.20
C ARG A 6 15.13 -11.87 24.82
N LYS A 7 13.84 -11.99 24.52
CA LYS A 7 13.32 -11.93 23.14
C LYS A 7 13.48 -10.48 22.65
N LYS A 8 14.56 -10.18 21.91
CA LYS A 8 14.59 -9.01 21.02
C LYS A 8 13.75 -9.36 19.80
N THR A 9 12.66 -8.65 19.64
CA THR A 9 11.62 -8.84 18.64
C THR A 9 12.14 -8.63 17.22
N LEU A 10 11.61 -9.44 16.31
CA LEU A 10 11.91 -9.56 14.89
C LEU A 10 11.50 -8.32 14.05
N ILE A 11 11.28 -7.17 14.68
CA ILE A 11 10.59 -6.01 14.09
C ILE A 11 11.57 -4.99 13.47
N ASP A 12 12.85 -5.00 13.84
CA ASP A 12 13.85 -4.07 13.27
C ASP A 12 14.45 -4.49 11.92
N LYS A 13 14.18 -5.72 11.44
CA LYS A 13 14.74 -6.25 10.20
C LYS A 13 13.86 -6.05 8.95
N LEU A 14 12.65 -5.54 9.10
CA LEU A 14 11.68 -5.38 8.01
C LEU A 14 11.68 -3.98 7.36
N PHE A 15 12.44 -3.02 7.88
CA PHE A 15 12.44 -1.65 7.35
C PHE A 15 13.44 -1.40 6.19
N TYR A 16 14.26 -2.40 5.82
CA TYR A 16 15.31 -2.25 4.78
C TYR A 16 15.12 -3.15 3.56
N MET A 17 13.90 -3.59 3.26
CA MET A 17 13.64 -4.49 2.14
C MET A 17 12.53 -3.97 1.24
N PHE A 18 12.70 -2.78 0.64
CA PHE A 18 11.85 -2.33 -0.48
C PHE A 18 12.54 -1.32 -1.40
N VAL A 19 13.74 -1.64 -1.91
CA VAL A 19 14.21 -1.14 -3.21
C VAL A 19 15.01 -2.26 -3.85
N GLY A 20 14.39 -3.05 -4.71
CA GLY A 20 15.06 -4.20 -5.30
C GLY A 20 14.22 -4.93 -6.31
N LEU A 21 13.57 -4.21 -7.24
CA LEU A 21 13.04 -4.85 -8.44
C LEU A 21 13.00 -3.87 -9.62
N SER A 22 14.14 -3.67 -10.28
CA SER A 22 14.16 -3.39 -11.72
C SER A 22 15.56 -3.60 -12.32
N LEU A 23 15.58 -4.43 -13.37
CA LEU A 23 16.59 -4.54 -14.43
C LEU A 23 17.86 -5.35 -14.10
N LEU A 24 17.75 -6.66 -14.34
CA LEU A 24 18.89 -7.44 -14.84
C LEU A 24 19.27 -6.89 -16.22
N SER A 25 20.20 -5.93 -16.26
CA SER A 25 21.04 -5.74 -17.44
C SER A 25 22.27 -6.62 -17.24
N ALA A 26 22.51 -7.55 -18.17
CA ALA A 26 23.77 -8.29 -18.21
C ALA A 26 24.91 -7.27 -18.35
N SER A 27 25.67 -7.10 -17.27
CA SER A 27 26.90 -6.31 -17.29
C SER A 27 27.89 -7.02 -18.19
N LEU A 28 28.08 -6.49 -19.40
CA LEU A 28 29.32 -6.70 -20.14
C LEU A 28 30.43 -6.17 -19.25
N VAL A 29 31.16 -7.07 -18.59
CA VAL A 29 32.38 -6.74 -17.87
C VAL A 29 33.36 -6.25 -18.93
N PRO A 30 33.78 -4.97 -18.95
CA PRO A 30 34.91 -4.61 -19.76
C PRO A 30 36.10 -5.37 -19.18
N SER A 31 36.71 -6.23 -19.99
CA SER A 31 38.03 -6.76 -19.71
C SER A 31 38.96 -5.56 -19.53
N PHE A 32 39.29 -5.25 -18.28
CA PHE A 32 40.29 -4.24 -17.97
C PHE A 32 41.61 -4.75 -18.54
N ALA A 33 42.02 -4.16 -19.66
CA ALA A 33 43.38 -4.21 -20.11
C ALA A 33 44.27 -3.77 -18.93
N THR A 34 45.24 -4.61 -18.58
CA THR A 34 46.27 -4.34 -17.58
C THR A 34 47.20 -3.23 -18.08
N THR A 35 46.73 -1.99 -18.04
CA THR A 35 47.59 -0.81 -18.17
C THR A 35 48.14 -0.48 -16.80
N ASN A 36 49.48 -0.50 -16.67
CA ASN A 36 50.25 -0.05 -15.51
C ASN A 36 49.89 1.41 -15.12
N THR A 37 48.78 1.61 -14.43
CA THR A 37 48.53 2.85 -13.70
C THR A 37 49.40 2.85 -12.45
N PRO A 38 50.19 3.89 -12.16
CA PRO A 38 50.96 3.98 -10.93
C PRO A 38 50.04 3.73 -9.75
N ARG A 39 50.28 2.66 -9.02
CA ARG A 39 49.49 2.39 -7.83
C ARG A 39 49.92 3.42 -6.80
N ASP A 40 49.00 4.27 -6.36
CA ASP A 40 49.19 5.28 -5.31
C ASP A 40 49.40 4.62 -3.92
N TYR A 41 50.07 3.46 -3.84
CA TYR A 41 50.57 2.89 -2.58
C TYR A 41 52.05 3.24 -2.38
N ASP A 42 52.31 4.36 -1.74
CA ASP A 42 53.64 4.78 -1.33
C ASP A 42 53.76 4.69 0.21
N SER A 43 54.78 5.33 0.78
CA SER A 43 54.95 5.44 2.23
C SER A 43 53.83 6.19 2.93
N ASN A 44 53.02 6.96 2.21
CA ASN A 44 51.88 7.70 2.76
C ASN A 44 50.62 6.82 2.89
N SER A 45 50.61 5.63 2.29
CA SER A 45 49.51 4.67 2.40
C SER A 45 49.19 4.29 3.84
N VAL A 46 47.92 4.39 4.22
CA VAL A 46 47.45 3.87 5.50
C VAL A 46 47.49 2.35 5.52
N MET A 47 47.04 1.71 4.44
CA MET A 47 47.12 0.26 4.23
C MET A 47 48.10 -0.05 3.10
N TYR A 48 49.16 -0.78 3.41
CA TYR A 48 50.17 -1.19 2.45
C TYR A 48 49.56 -2.08 1.36
N GLY A 49 49.77 -1.68 0.10
CA GLY A 49 49.17 -2.32 -1.06
C GLY A 49 47.65 -2.14 -1.20
N GLY A 50 47.03 -1.35 -0.32
CA GLY A 50 45.58 -1.13 -0.30
C GLY A 50 44.78 -2.41 -0.12
N ALA A 51 43.55 -2.41 -0.60
CA ALA A 51 42.71 -3.58 -0.76
C ALA A 51 41.71 -3.32 -1.89
N TYR A 52 41.46 -4.32 -2.75
CA TYR A 52 40.51 -4.19 -3.87
C TYR A 52 39.21 -4.93 -3.65
N THR A 53 39.16 -5.80 -2.64
CA THR A 53 37.93 -6.43 -2.14
C THR A 53 37.68 -6.06 -0.68
N LYS A 54 36.41 -6.05 -0.27
CA LYS A 54 36.02 -5.75 1.12
C LYS A 54 36.55 -6.81 2.09
N ASP A 55 36.59 -8.07 1.67
CA ASP A 55 37.14 -9.16 2.48
C ASP A 55 38.64 -9.00 2.70
N GLU A 56 39.39 -8.59 1.66
CA GLU A 56 40.81 -8.26 1.79
C GLU A 56 41.00 -7.09 2.76
N PHE A 57 40.20 -6.03 2.64
CA PHE A 57 40.26 -4.87 3.53
C PHE A 57 40.00 -5.27 4.98
N ILE A 58 38.94 -6.04 5.24
CA ILE A 58 38.56 -6.51 6.58
C ILE A 58 39.66 -7.42 7.15
N ASN A 59 40.25 -8.29 6.33
CA ASN A 59 41.33 -9.16 6.76
C ASN A 59 42.58 -8.36 7.15
N LYS A 60 43.03 -7.43 6.29
CA LYS A 60 44.17 -6.55 6.56
C LYS A 60 43.92 -5.66 7.78
N MET A 61 42.73 -5.08 7.89
CA MET A 61 42.36 -4.27 9.05
C MET A 61 42.48 -5.06 10.36
N ASN A 62 42.09 -6.33 10.38
CA ASN A 62 42.09 -7.14 11.61
C ASN A 62 43.44 -7.81 11.92
N LYS A 63 44.19 -8.24 10.90
CA LYS A 63 45.43 -9.02 11.06
C LYS A 63 46.71 -8.23 10.75
N GLY A 64 46.58 -7.00 10.27
CA GLY A 64 47.67 -6.25 9.66
C GLY A 64 47.84 -6.58 8.18
N ASP A 65 48.59 -5.74 7.47
CA ASP A 65 48.85 -5.85 6.03
C ASP A 65 50.25 -6.42 5.71
N GLY A 66 50.93 -6.99 6.71
CA GLY A 66 52.31 -7.46 6.63
C GLY A 66 53.37 -6.37 6.84
N LYS A 67 52.98 -5.09 6.86
CA LYS A 67 53.86 -3.94 7.15
C LYS A 67 53.40 -3.13 8.35
N HIS A 68 52.10 -3.05 8.57
CA HIS A 68 51.45 -2.28 9.61
C HIS A 68 50.54 -3.18 10.46
N THR A 69 50.63 -3.02 11.78
CA THR A 69 49.83 -3.76 12.78
C THR A 69 48.79 -2.88 13.48
N ASP A 70 48.81 -1.56 13.22
CA ASP A 70 47.96 -0.54 13.84
C ASP A 70 46.64 -0.30 13.09
N LEU A 71 46.39 -1.00 11.99
CA LEU A 71 45.23 -0.76 11.11
C LEU A 71 43.89 -0.88 11.86
N LYS A 72 43.78 -1.82 12.80
CA LYS A 72 42.57 -1.94 13.62
C LYS A 72 42.35 -0.72 14.51
N GLN A 73 43.40 -0.20 15.13
CA GLN A 73 43.33 1.03 15.92
C GLN A 73 42.87 2.20 15.04
N ILE A 74 43.48 2.34 13.87
CA ILE A 74 43.13 3.40 12.93
C ILE A 74 41.65 3.27 12.54
N TYR A 75 41.28 2.24 11.78
CA TYR A 75 39.95 2.16 11.17
C TYR A 75 38.81 1.92 12.16
N VAL A 76 39.03 1.18 13.24
CA VAL A 76 37.95 0.89 14.21
C VAL A 76 37.91 1.94 15.31
N ASN A 77 39.04 2.26 15.94
CA ASN A 77 39.03 3.10 17.15
C ASN A 77 39.05 4.59 16.81
N GLU A 78 39.83 5.02 15.82
CA GLU A 78 39.91 6.44 15.45
C GLU A 78 38.80 6.84 14.46
N PHE A 79 38.43 5.93 13.55
CA PHE A 79 37.41 6.18 12.53
C PHE A 79 36.01 5.67 12.85
N GLY A 80 35.87 4.80 13.87
CA GLY A 80 34.59 4.23 14.24
C GLY A 80 33.99 3.29 13.18
N LEU A 81 34.80 2.72 12.28
CA LEU A 81 34.30 1.77 11.27
C LEU A 81 34.04 0.42 11.92
N ASN A 82 32.79 -0.03 11.85
CA ASN A 82 32.44 -1.42 12.14
C ASN A 82 32.60 -2.27 10.86
N THR A 83 33.15 -3.48 10.99
CA THR A 83 33.30 -4.44 9.88
C THR A 83 32.01 -4.68 9.11
N ASP A 84 30.88 -4.75 9.83
CA ASP A 84 29.57 -5.00 9.22
C ASP A 84 29.11 -3.83 8.34
N GLN A 85 29.56 -2.61 8.66
CA GLN A 85 29.18 -1.41 7.90
C GLN A 85 29.89 -1.34 6.55
N ILE A 86 31.11 -1.87 6.42
CA ILE A 86 31.88 -1.79 5.17
C ILE A 86 31.23 -2.65 4.07
N SER A 87 30.53 -3.72 4.46
CA SER A 87 29.81 -4.59 3.53
C SER A 87 28.77 -3.84 2.68
N SER A 88 28.12 -2.82 3.24
CA SER A 88 27.06 -2.05 2.57
C SER A 88 27.57 -0.87 1.74
N TRP A 89 28.87 -0.59 1.75
CA TRP A 89 29.44 0.55 0.99
C TRP A 89 29.45 0.25 -0.50
N VAL A 90 29.31 1.28 -1.32
CA VAL A 90 29.19 1.16 -2.77
C VAL A 90 30.53 1.48 -3.45
N ASP A 91 30.73 0.97 -4.65
CA ASP A 91 31.91 1.31 -5.46
C ASP A 91 31.75 2.68 -6.13
N GLY A 92 32.80 3.48 -6.08
CA GLY A 92 32.91 4.71 -6.86
C GLY A 92 34.35 5.22 -6.87
N SER A 93 34.53 6.53 -6.86
CA SER A 93 35.87 7.12 -6.88
C SER A 93 35.98 8.45 -6.14
N VAL A 94 37.20 8.81 -5.79
CA VAL A 94 37.56 10.12 -5.24
C VAL A 94 38.53 10.79 -6.18
N THR A 95 38.24 12.03 -6.57
CA THR A 95 39.06 12.79 -7.51
C THR A 95 40.14 13.59 -6.80
N LYS A 96 41.22 13.90 -7.53
CA LYS A 96 42.29 14.79 -7.09
C LYS A 96 41.79 16.21 -6.77
N THR A 97 40.71 16.64 -7.41
CA THR A 97 40.04 17.93 -7.12
C THR A 97 39.21 17.91 -5.83
N GLY A 98 39.10 16.76 -5.16
CA GLY A 98 38.43 16.65 -3.87
C GLY A 98 36.92 16.44 -3.96
N THR A 99 36.47 15.69 -4.97
CA THR A 99 35.06 15.27 -5.11
C THR A 99 34.93 13.76 -4.98
N VAL A 100 33.78 13.30 -4.46
CA VAL A 100 33.39 11.89 -4.45
C VAL A 100 32.36 11.67 -5.56
N VAL A 101 32.60 10.67 -6.39
CA VAL A 101 31.75 10.34 -7.53
C VAL A 101 31.19 8.93 -7.39
N TYR A 102 29.87 8.80 -7.52
CA TYR A 102 29.13 7.54 -7.51
C TYR A 102 28.08 7.58 -8.62
N ASN A 103 27.99 6.52 -9.45
CA ASN A 103 27.10 6.46 -10.61
C ASN A 103 27.14 7.71 -11.51
N ASN A 104 28.34 8.23 -11.78
CA ASN A 104 28.59 9.46 -12.55
C ASN A 104 28.00 10.75 -11.94
N GLU A 105 27.52 10.73 -10.70
CA GLU A 105 27.10 11.90 -9.95
C GLU A 105 28.12 12.29 -8.88
N VAL A 106 28.26 13.60 -8.65
CA VAL A 106 28.99 14.11 -7.49
C VAL A 106 28.12 13.95 -6.25
N VAL A 107 28.58 13.13 -5.31
CA VAL A 107 27.87 12.79 -4.07
C VAL A 107 28.55 13.40 -2.82
N GLY A 108 29.69 14.07 -3.01
CA GLY A 108 30.41 14.77 -1.95
C GLY A 108 31.50 15.67 -2.51
N LYS A 109 31.77 16.78 -1.82
CA LYS A 109 32.79 17.77 -2.20
C LYS A 109 33.67 18.15 -1.01
N ASN A 110 34.75 18.88 -1.32
CA ASN A 110 35.70 19.42 -0.34
C ASN A 110 36.26 18.34 0.60
N VAL A 111 36.63 17.19 0.02
CA VAL A 111 37.08 16.07 0.84
C VAL A 111 38.49 16.27 1.36
N LEU A 112 38.80 15.65 2.50
CA LEU A 112 40.18 15.40 2.91
C LEU A 112 40.50 13.91 2.83
N SER A 113 41.74 13.59 2.45
CA SER A 113 42.29 12.24 2.52
C SER A 113 43.35 12.15 3.63
N ALA A 114 43.29 11.08 4.41
CA ALA A 114 44.25 10.78 5.46
C ALA A 114 45.43 9.96 4.90
N GLY A 115 46.61 10.12 5.48
CA GLY A 115 47.79 9.32 5.15
C GLY A 115 48.83 9.37 6.27
N ARG A 116 49.84 8.51 6.19
CA ARG A 116 50.85 8.35 7.24
C ARG A 116 51.94 9.42 7.23
N SER A 117 52.22 10.05 6.09
CA SER A 117 53.31 11.02 5.95
C SER A 117 52.83 12.43 6.31
N ASN A 118 53.70 13.27 6.89
CA ASN A 118 53.43 14.70 7.03
C ASN A 118 53.80 15.41 5.72
N MET A 119 52.86 16.11 5.10
CA MET A 119 53.05 16.80 3.81
C MET A 119 52.53 18.24 3.93
N SER A 120 52.87 19.11 2.97
CA SER A 120 52.37 20.49 2.98
C SER A 120 50.83 20.55 3.08
N GLY A 121 50.31 21.47 3.89
CA GLY A 121 48.87 21.63 4.11
C GLY A 121 48.21 20.52 4.95
N SER A 122 48.98 19.66 5.61
CA SER A 122 48.43 18.58 6.42
C SER A 122 48.06 19.03 7.83
N VAL A 123 46.95 18.51 8.33
CA VAL A 123 46.54 18.63 9.73
C VAL A 123 46.60 17.25 10.38
N ARG A 124 47.28 17.12 11.51
CA ARG A 124 47.35 15.85 12.24
C ARG A 124 46.06 15.64 13.04
N ILE A 125 45.38 14.51 12.82
CA ILE A 125 44.16 14.11 13.54
C ILE A 125 44.30 12.63 13.87
N GLY A 126 44.34 12.32 15.17
CA GLY A 126 44.69 10.98 15.64
C GLY A 126 46.12 10.61 15.26
N SER A 127 46.31 9.40 14.74
CA SER A 127 47.60 8.90 14.27
C SER A 127 47.96 9.33 12.84
N LEU A 128 47.04 9.92 12.09
CA LEU A 128 47.19 10.24 10.68
C LEU A 128 47.25 11.75 10.38
N TYR A 129 47.76 12.07 9.19
CA TYR A 129 47.81 13.41 8.61
C TYR A 129 46.76 13.56 7.51
N TRP A 130 45.99 14.65 7.57
CA TRP A 130 44.85 14.89 6.71
C TRP A 130 45.04 16.10 5.84
N ARG A 131 44.71 15.99 4.55
CA ARG A 131 44.94 17.06 3.58
C ARG A 131 44.03 16.96 2.36
N SER A 132 44.06 17.96 1.50
CA SER A 132 43.39 17.91 0.19
C SER A 132 43.98 16.80 -0.69
N PRO A 133 43.16 16.03 -1.43
CA PRO A 133 43.65 15.03 -2.40
C PRO A 133 44.61 15.61 -3.44
N SER A 134 44.50 16.90 -3.76
CA SER A 134 45.40 17.58 -4.70
C SER A 134 46.89 17.48 -4.33
N VAL A 135 47.19 17.33 -3.04
CA VAL A 135 48.54 17.22 -2.50
C VAL A 135 49.09 15.80 -2.59
N SER A 136 48.24 14.80 -2.35
CA SER A 136 48.69 13.41 -2.13
C SER A 136 48.31 12.43 -3.24
N PHE A 137 47.42 12.80 -4.17
CA PHE A 137 47.03 11.90 -5.26
C PHE A 137 47.95 12.14 -6.46
N VAL A 138 48.59 11.07 -6.93
CA VAL A 138 49.29 11.09 -8.22
C VAL A 138 48.25 10.98 -9.34
N SER A 139 47.25 10.11 -9.17
CA SER A 139 46.17 9.91 -10.13
C SER A 139 45.10 11.01 -10.07
N THR A 140 44.45 11.32 -11.20
CA THR A 140 43.34 12.29 -11.25
C THR A 140 42.08 11.79 -10.55
N SER A 141 41.92 10.47 -10.45
CA SER A 141 40.84 9.79 -9.73
C SER A 141 41.31 8.44 -9.20
N ILE A 142 40.90 8.09 -7.99
CA ILE A 142 41.25 6.82 -7.33
C ILE A 142 39.95 6.06 -6.99
N PRO A 143 39.83 4.78 -7.39
CA PRO A 143 38.71 3.93 -7.00
C PRO A 143 38.57 3.83 -5.47
N ALA A 144 37.34 3.88 -4.99
CA ALA A 144 37.05 3.89 -3.56
C ALA A 144 35.77 3.12 -3.23
N TRP A 145 35.68 2.64 -2.00
CA TRP A 145 34.40 2.29 -1.40
C TRP A 145 33.82 3.51 -0.71
N ILE A 146 32.54 3.80 -0.94
CA ILE A 146 31.88 5.03 -0.50
C ILE A 146 30.72 4.67 0.42
N ARG A 147 30.66 5.35 1.57
CA ARG A 147 29.51 5.33 2.46
C ARG A 147 28.48 6.37 2.01
N ILE A 148 27.42 5.90 1.37
CA ILE A 148 26.28 6.72 0.94
C ILE A 148 25.17 6.62 1.98
N ASP A 149 24.56 7.75 2.34
CA ASP A 149 23.39 7.81 3.21
C ASP A 149 22.07 7.67 2.42
N VAL A 150 20.93 7.73 3.13
CA VAL A 150 19.59 7.66 2.50
C VAL A 150 19.29 8.82 1.54
N ASN A 151 20.04 9.93 1.60
CA ASN A 151 19.93 11.07 0.70
C ASN A 151 20.78 10.94 -0.56
N GLY A 152 21.60 9.88 -0.67
CA GLY A 152 22.58 9.76 -1.73
C GLY A 152 23.85 10.59 -1.48
N ASN A 153 24.07 11.09 -0.27
CA ASN A 153 25.25 11.87 0.10
C ASN A 153 26.36 10.95 0.61
N ALA A 154 27.59 11.20 0.16
CA ALA A 154 28.78 10.53 0.67
C ALA A 154 29.21 11.15 2.00
N SER A 155 29.42 10.32 3.02
CA SER A 155 29.95 10.76 4.32
C SER A 155 31.44 10.42 4.48
N TYR A 156 31.82 9.23 4.00
CA TYR A 156 33.17 8.69 4.06
C TYR A 156 33.47 7.89 2.80
N ALA A 157 34.76 7.73 2.50
CA ALA A 157 35.23 6.75 1.54
C ALA A 157 36.57 6.14 1.99
N ILE A 158 36.89 4.96 1.48
CA ILE A 158 38.21 4.32 1.62
C ILE A 158 38.77 4.11 0.21
N LEU A 159 39.96 4.64 -0.05
CA LEU A 159 40.63 4.46 -1.34
C LEU A 159 41.14 3.01 -1.47
N LYS A 160 40.83 2.35 -2.58
CA LYS A 160 41.18 0.93 -2.78
C LYS A 160 42.68 0.72 -2.92
N SER A 161 43.38 1.61 -3.60
CA SER A 161 44.81 1.43 -3.90
C SER A 161 45.73 1.55 -2.70
N CYS A 162 45.35 2.30 -1.65
CA CYS A 162 46.21 2.63 -0.51
C CYS A 162 45.53 2.55 0.86
N GLY A 163 44.24 2.22 0.89
CA GLY A 163 43.40 2.18 2.11
C GLY A 163 43.11 3.55 2.72
N ASN A 164 43.64 4.64 2.18
CA ASN A 164 43.52 5.95 2.79
C ASN A 164 42.05 6.33 3.05
N PRO A 165 41.67 6.62 4.31
CA PRO A 165 40.38 7.18 4.64
C PRO A 165 40.16 8.54 3.98
N VAL A 166 38.93 8.80 3.58
CA VAL A 166 38.48 10.06 3.00
C VAL A 166 37.25 10.54 3.77
N LYS A 167 37.27 11.82 4.16
CA LYS A 167 36.17 12.50 4.86
C LYS A 167 35.57 13.57 3.95
N VAL A 168 34.26 13.52 3.75
CA VAL A 168 33.51 14.52 2.98
C VAL A 168 33.12 15.71 3.87
N ARG A 169 33.17 16.93 3.33
CA ARG A 169 32.88 18.16 4.11
C ARG A 169 31.83 19.07 3.50
N ALA A 170 31.38 18.79 2.28
CA ALA A 170 30.32 19.54 1.61
C ALA A 170 29.41 18.60 0.81
N TRP A 171 28.12 18.91 0.83
CA TRP A 171 27.04 18.14 0.22
C TRP A 171 26.15 19.08 -0.60
N GLU A 172 25.33 18.52 -1.49
CA GLU A 172 24.40 19.29 -2.31
C GLU A 172 22.94 18.87 -2.13
N LYS A 173 22.67 17.83 -1.32
CA LYS A 173 21.33 17.26 -1.15
C LYS A 173 20.93 17.29 0.33
N GLY A 174 19.68 17.63 0.61
CA GLY A 174 19.03 17.57 1.91
C GLY A 174 17.81 16.66 1.90
N SER A 175 17.00 16.76 2.96
CA SER A 175 15.76 16.01 3.14
C SER A 175 14.61 16.95 3.51
N ILE A 176 13.40 16.59 3.10
CA ILE A 176 12.17 17.19 3.61
C ILE A 176 11.41 16.14 4.39
N LYS A 177 11.06 16.44 5.65
CA LYS A 177 10.10 15.67 6.45
C LYS A 177 8.75 16.34 6.36
N ILE A 178 7.71 15.56 6.10
CA ILE A 178 6.32 16.02 6.12
C ILE A 178 5.64 15.39 7.33
N GLU A 179 4.94 16.21 8.11
CA GLU A 179 4.09 15.76 9.22
C GLU A 179 2.64 16.16 8.92
N LYS A 180 1.75 15.17 8.92
CA LYS A 180 0.36 15.35 8.51
C LYS A 180 -0.56 15.15 9.71
N PHE A 181 -1.56 16.01 9.85
CA PHE A 181 -2.43 16.03 11.01
C PHE A 181 -3.90 16.28 10.71
N ASN A 182 -4.74 15.78 11.61
CA ASN A 182 -6.18 15.97 11.64
C ASN A 182 -6.45 17.27 12.38
N ASP A 183 -6.66 18.31 11.60
CA ASP A 183 -6.98 19.64 12.09
C ASP A 183 -8.47 19.69 12.44
N VAL A 184 -8.79 19.34 13.68
CA VAL A 184 -10.18 19.17 14.11
C VAL A 184 -10.88 20.51 14.19
N ASN A 185 -10.17 21.54 14.63
CA ASN A 185 -10.73 22.88 14.81
C ASN A 185 -10.70 23.69 13.50
N GLY A 186 -9.81 23.36 12.56
CA GLY A 186 -9.67 23.99 11.25
C GLY A 186 -8.76 25.22 11.22
N ASN A 187 -7.86 25.39 12.20
CA ASN A 187 -7.03 26.58 12.36
C ASN A 187 -5.69 26.54 11.57
N GLY A 188 -5.39 25.41 10.93
CA GLY A 188 -4.17 25.17 10.15
C GLY A 188 -2.91 24.98 10.99
N LYS A 189 -3.01 24.70 12.29
CA LYS A 189 -1.88 24.53 13.21
C LYS A 189 -2.02 23.21 13.97
N TRP A 190 -0.89 22.52 14.18
CA TRP A 190 -0.87 21.34 15.03
C TRP A 190 -1.14 21.73 16.49
N ASP A 191 -2.24 21.22 17.06
CA ASP A 191 -2.56 21.37 18.47
C ASP A 191 -2.31 20.08 19.28
N THR A 192 -2.09 20.19 20.59
CA THR A 192 -1.70 19.05 21.46
C THR A 192 -2.74 17.93 21.54
N ASN A 193 -4.00 18.23 21.24
CA ASN A 193 -5.13 17.30 21.22
C ASN A 193 -5.41 16.69 19.84
N GLU A 194 -4.61 17.03 18.83
CA GLU A 194 -4.79 16.55 17.47
C GLU A 194 -3.97 15.29 17.18
N GLN A 195 -4.45 14.54 16.19
CA GLN A 195 -3.86 13.26 15.81
C GLN A 195 -3.18 13.35 14.45
N LYS A 196 -2.15 12.52 14.28
CA LYS A 196 -1.49 12.34 12.99
C LYS A 196 -2.44 11.69 11.98
N LEU A 197 -2.36 12.10 10.72
CA LEU A 197 -3.15 11.54 9.63
C LEU A 197 -2.27 10.83 8.61
N GLY A 198 -2.58 9.57 8.30
CA GLY A 198 -1.93 8.81 7.24
C GLY A 198 -2.69 8.84 5.92
N LYS A 199 -2.38 7.91 5.00
CA LYS A 199 -3.10 7.66 3.73
C LYS A 199 -4.60 8.02 3.79
N PRO A 200 -5.18 8.61 2.73
CA PRO A 200 -4.72 8.59 1.32
C PRO A 200 -3.93 9.81 0.82
N PHE A 201 -3.48 10.72 1.70
CA PHE A 201 -2.86 11.98 1.26
C PHE A 201 -1.58 11.80 0.43
N LEU A 202 -1.57 12.37 -0.78
CA LEU A 202 -0.43 12.39 -1.70
C LEU A 202 0.23 13.76 -1.68
N MET A 203 1.53 13.79 -1.44
CA MET A 203 2.36 15.00 -1.46
C MET A 203 3.17 15.04 -2.75
N LYS A 204 3.15 16.18 -3.43
CA LYS A 204 3.87 16.42 -4.70
C LYS A 204 4.88 17.53 -4.50
N LEU A 205 6.16 17.24 -4.74
CA LEU A 205 7.23 18.24 -4.73
C LEU A 205 7.37 18.84 -6.12
N SER A 206 7.67 20.13 -6.23
CA SER A 206 7.75 20.86 -7.50
C SER A 206 8.82 20.35 -8.49
N ASN A 207 9.69 19.43 -8.07
CA ASN A 207 10.65 18.73 -8.94
C ASN A 207 10.08 17.44 -9.57
N GLY A 208 8.78 17.18 -9.41
CA GLY A 208 8.09 16.01 -9.96
C GLY A 208 8.08 14.77 -9.05
N LYS A 209 8.84 14.76 -7.94
CA LYS A 209 8.76 13.66 -6.96
C LYS A 209 7.41 13.69 -6.23
N SER A 210 6.87 12.52 -5.92
CA SER A 210 5.64 12.38 -5.13
C SER A 210 5.78 11.29 -4.07
N VAL A 211 5.09 11.46 -2.94
CA VAL A 211 5.09 10.48 -1.84
C VAL A 211 3.74 10.49 -1.13
N TYR A 212 3.22 9.30 -0.77
CA TYR A 212 2.05 9.20 0.08
C TYR A 212 2.44 9.34 1.55
N ILE A 213 1.58 9.97 2.35
CA ILE A 213 1.75 9.99 3.80
C ILE A 213 1.63 8.57 4.38
N GLY A 214 2.63 8.16 5.15
CA GLY A 214 2.66 6.87 5.85
C GLY A 214 1.56 6.77 6.91
N THR A 215 1.26 5.57 7.38
CA THR A 215 0.25 5.35 8.45
C THR A 215 0.63 6.00 9.78
N ASN A 216 1.91 6.33 9.98
CA ASN A 216 2.41 7.10 11.12
C ASN A 216 2.20 8.63 10.95
N GLY A 217 1.56 9.06 9.87
CA GLY A 217 1.33 10.47 9.52
C GLY A 217 2.57 11.25 9.12
N GLU A 218 3.60 10.55 8.64
CA GLU A 218 4.83 11.17 8.16
C GLU A 218 5.16 10.70 6.75
N ALA A 219 5.86 11.55 6.00
CA ALA A 219 6.49 11.19 4.74
C ALA A 219 7.83 11.91 4.57
N TRP A 220 8.64 11.42 3.65
CA TRP A 220 9.99 11.92 3.41
C TRP A 220 10.26 12.11 1.92
N PHE A 221 10.84 13.26 1.58
CA PHE A 221 11.57 13.43 0.32
C PHE A 221 13.07 13.42 0.64
N HIS A 222 13.72 12.29 0.41
CA HIS A 222 15.17 12.17 0.55
C HIS A 222 15.91 12.60 -0.73
N GLY A 223 17.17 13.05 -0.55
CA GLY A 223 18.07 13.37 -1.65
C GLY A 223 17.52 14.47 -2.55
N VAL A 224 16.98 15.53 -1.96
CA VAL A 224 16.51 16.72 -2.68
C VAL A 224 17.67 17.70 -2.78
N LYS A 225 18.00 18.16 -3.98
CA LYS A 225 19.08 19.14 -4.16
C LYS A 225 18.76 20.42 -3.38
N GLU A 226 19.78 21.10 -2.89
CA GLU A 226 19.64 22.40 -2.23
C GLU A 226 18.89 23.39 -3.14
N GLY A 227 17.95 24.15 -2.55
CA GLY A 227 17.17 25.14 -3.29
C GLY A 227 15.77 25.37 -2.76
N ASN A 228 15.02 26.20 -3.49
CA ASN A 228 13.63 26.53 -3.19
C ASN A 228 12.67 25.62 -3.97
N TYR A 229 11.69 25.07 -3.25
CA TYR A 229 10.67 24.17 -3.80
C TYR A 229 9.28 24.55 -3.30
N GLN A 230 8.27 23.92 -3.87
CA GLN A 230 6.90 23.92 -3.35
C GLN A 230 6.42 22.49 -3.16
N ILE A 231 5.64 22.28 -2.11
CA ILE A 231 4.94 21.02 -1.85
C ILE A 231 3.44 21.28 -1.98
N THR A 232 2.80 20.52 -2.86
CA THR A 232 1.36 20.53 -3.07
C THR A 232 0.76 19.27 -2.49
N GLU A 233 -0.24 19.42 -1.63
CA GLU A 233 -1.10 18.31 -1.22
C GLU A 233 -2.16 18.09 -2.31
N GLY A 234 -2.36 16.83 -2.71
CA GLY A 234 -3.41 16.45 -3.65
C GLY A 234 -4.81 16.51 -3.01
N ASP A 235 -5.82 16.80 -3.82
CA ASP A 235 -7.21 16.84 -3.36
C ASP A 235 -7.66 15.46 -2.85
N GLU A 236 -8.31 15.47 -1.68
CA GLU A 236 -8.94 14.28 -1.11
C GLU A 236 -10.43 14.53 -0.86
N LYS A 237 -11.29 13.65 -1.38
CA LYS A 237 -12.73 13.92 -1.53
C LYS A 237 -13.41 14.24 -0.21
N SER A 238 -13.03 13.56 0.86
CA SER A 238 -13.64 13.67 2.20
C SER A 238 -12.93 14.65 3.13
N TRP A 239 -11.93 15.39 2.64
CA TRP A 239 -11.08 16.25 3.47
C TRP A 239 -10.94 17.65 2.87
N VAL A 240 -10.73 18.65 3.71
CA VAL A 240 -10.38 20.01 3.31
C VAL A 240 -9.01 20.32 3.88
N ALA A 241 -8.08 20.77 3.04
CA ALA A 241 -6.79 21.28 3.50
C ALA A 241 -7.02 22.57 4.31
N THR A 242 -6.42 22.65 5.49
CA THR A 242 -6.54 23.80 6.40
C THR A 242 -5.22 24.54 6.56
N THR A 243 -4.10 23.90 6.20
CA THR A 243 -2.82 24.59 5.96
C THR A 243 -2.76 25.19 4.55
N ARG A 244 -1.85 26.16 4.35
CA ARG A 244 -1.54 26.70 3.02
C ARG A 244 -1.25 25.56 2.04
N ASN A 245 -1.82 25.61 0.83
CA ASN A 245 -1.52 24.66 -0.25
C ASN A 245 -1.45 25.43 -1.58
N PRO A 246 -0.29 25.51 -2.27
CA PRO A 246 0.99 24.86 -1.97
C PRO A 246 1.82 25.56 -0.87
N VAL A 247 2.64 24.78 -0.16
CA VAL A 247 3.60 25.27 0.86
C VAL A 247 4.99 25.47 0.23
N PRO A 248 5.58 26.68 0.28
CA PRO A 248 6.97 26.88 -0.12
C PRO A 248 7.93 26.27 0.92
N VAL A 249 9.03 25.69 0.46
CA VAL A 249 10.06 25.10 1.32
C VAL A 249 11.46 25.38 0.77
N HIS A 250 12.37 25.78 1.65
CA HIS A 250 13.80 25.83 1.33
C HIS A 250 14.49 24.56 1.84
N VAL A 251 15.24 23.91 0.96
CA VAL A 251 16.05 22.72 1.29
C VAL A 251 17.49 23.15 1.40
N ASP A 252 18.05 23.01 2.61
CA ASP A 252 19.48 23.15 2.86
C ASP A 252 20.19 21.80 2.63
N ALA A 253 21.43 21.85 2.12
CA ALA A 253 22.27 20.67 2.01
C ALA A 253 22.54 20.02 3.39
N ASN A 254 22.44 18.69 3.45
CA ASN A 254 22.66 17.88 4.66
C ASN A 254 21.80 18.26 5.88
N LYS A 255 20.66 18.92 5.67
CA LYS A 255 19.67 19.18 6.73
C LYS A 255 18.33 18.51 6.42
N VAL A 256 17.51 18.39 7.46
CA VAL A 256 16.11 18.01 7.35
C VAL A 256 15.28 19.27 7.57
N THR A 257 14.50 19.67 6.56
CA THR A 257 13.47 20.69 6.71
C THR A 257 12.14 20.02 7.00
N THR A 258 11.50 20.35 8.12
CA THR A 258 10.18 19.78 8.49
C THR A 258 9.07 20.75 8.12
N ILE A 259 8.03 20.24 7.47
CA ILE A 259 6.83 20.99 7.08
C ILE A 259 5.58 20.23 7.54
N GLN A 260 4.56 20.97 7.98
CA GLN A 260 3.31 20.41 8.48
C GLN A 260 2.14 20.66 7.52
N PHE A 261 1.23 19.69 7.43
CA PHE A 261 0.02 19.76 6.62
C PHE A 261 -1.21 19.33 7.43
N GLY A 262 -2.16 20.25 7.62
CA GLY A 262 -3.39 20.05 8.37
C GLY A 262 -4.57 19.86 7.43
N ASN A 263 -5.42 18.86 7.71
CA ASN A 263 -6.72 18.74 7.04
C ASN A 263 -7.82 18.48 8.06
N LYS A 264 -8.98 19.06 7.79
CA LYS A 264 -10.21 18.79 8.50
C LYS A 264 -11.09 17.87 7.68
N ALA A 265 -11.70 16.87 8.32
CA ALA A 265 -12.69 16.05 7.66
C ALA A 265 -13.86 16.94 7.20
N LYS A 266 -14.30 16.80 5.95
CA LYS A 266 -15.55 17.42 5.51
C LYS A 266 -16.66 16.84 6.40
N THR A 267 -17.24 17.67 7.25
CA THR A 267 -18.47 17.29 7.93
C THR A 267 -19.55 17.21 6.86
N VAL A 268 -19.87 16.00 6.41
CA VAL A 268 -21.20 15.78 5.85
C VAL A 268 -22.12 15.84 7.06
N PRO A 269 -23.00 16.84 7.21
CA PRO A 269 -24.03 16.77 8.24
C PRO A 269 -24.72 15.43 8.03
N GLN A 270 -24.80 14.57 9.04
CA GLN A 270 -25.60 13.37 8.91
C GLN A 270 -27.03 13.83 8.71
N GLN A 271 -27.50 13.74 7.47
CA GLN A 271 -28.83 14.18 7.09
C GLN A 271 -29.81 13.10 7.52
N PHE A 272 -30.90 13.52 8.16
CA PHE A 272 -31.94 12.62 8.65
C PHE A 272 -33.28 12.91 7.96
N GLY A 273 -34.10 11.88 7.80
CA GLY A 273 -35.51 11.95 7.42
C GLY A 273 -36.40 11.19 8.42
N LYS A 274 -37.67 11.01 8.06
CA LYS A 274 -38.65 10.26 8.85
C LYS A 274 -39.36 9.22 7.99
N VAL A 275 -39.71 8.07 8.59
CA VAL A 275 -40.55 7.06 7.95
C VAL A 275 -41.78 6.82 8.82
N LYS A 276 -42.98 6.98 8.26
CA LYS A 276 -44.24 6.60 8.92
C LYS A 276 -44.81 5.39 8.21
N VAL A 277 -45.10 4.34 8.97
CA VAL A 277 -45.85 3.18 8.50
C VAL A 277 -47.30 3.31 8.96
N ILE A 278 -48.24 3.10 8.05
CA ILE A 278 -49.67 3.04 8.33
C ILE A 278 -50.14 1.61 8.09
N LYS A 279 -50.69 0.96 9.12
CA LYS A 279 -51.17 -0.41 9.06
C LYS A 279 -52.64 -0.44 8.64
N PHE A 280 -53.00 -1.31 7.71
CA PHE A 280 -54.40 -1.47 7.28
C PHE A 280 -54.83 -2.95 7.26
N ASN A 281 -56.14 -3.14 7.33
CA ASN A 281 -56.83 -4.43 7.26
C ASN A 281 -57.11 -4.72 5.79
N ASP A 282 -56.29 -5.60 5.23
CA ASP A 282 -56.37 -5.97 3.83
C ASP A 282 -57.47 -7.05 3.67
N LEU A 283 -58.61 -6.65 3.12
CA LEU A 283 -59.80 -7.50 3.08
C LEU A 283 -59.75 -8.48 1.90
N ASP A 284 -59.23 -8.06 0.76
CA ASP A 284 -59.16 -8.89 -0.43
C ASP A 284 -57.82 -9.63 -0.57
N GLY A 285 -56.78 -9.17 0.12
CA GLY A 285 -55.46 -9.78 0.20
C GLY A 285 -54.50 -9.31 -0.89
N ASP A 286 -54.76 -8.18 -1.53
CA ASP A 286 -53.96 -7.70 -2.66
C ASP A 286 -52.67 -6.93 -2.27
N GLY A 287 -52.53 -6.62 -0.97
CA GLY A 287 -51.38 -5.97 -0.37
C GLY A 287 -51.36 -4.45 -0.55
N THR A 288 -52.41 -3.84 -1.08
CA THR A 288 -52.56 -2.40 -1.32
C THR A 288 -53.74 -1.83 -0.52
N LYS A 289 -53.64 -0.57 -0.10
CA LYS A 289 -54.68 0.03 0.73
C LYS A 289 -55.83 0.56 -0.13
N ASP A 290 -57.00 -0.02 0.03
CA ASP A 290 -58.23 0.43 -0.62
C ASP A 290 -59.11 1.34 0.25
N SER A 291 -60.11 1.94 -0.41
CA SER A 291 -61.06 2.89 0.19
C SER A 291 -62.05 2.24 1.17
N ASN A 292 -62.37 0.96 0.99
CA ASN A 292 -63.22 0.16 1.88
C ASN A 292 -62.45 -0.45 3.06
N GLU A 293 -61.13 -0.29 3.11
CA GLU A 293 -60.28 -0.94 4.09
C GLU A 293 -60.01 -0.05 5.30
N SER A 294 -60.13 -0.65 6.48
CA SER A 294 -59.93 0.05 7.74
C SER A 294 -58.46 0.05 8.16
N ILE A 295 -58.06 1.04 8.95
CA ILE A 295 -56.76 1.07 9.60
C ILE A 295 -56.72 0.05 10.75
N LEU A 296 -55.57 -0.61 10.93
CA LEU A 296 -55.33 -1.54 12.02
C LEU A 296 -54.45 -0.90 13.09
N GLY A 297 -54.86 -1.00 14.35
CA GLY A 297 -54.05 -0.60 15.52
C GLY A 297 -53.24 -1.76 16.09
N LEU A 298 -52.89 -1.68 17.38
CA LEU A 298 -52.24 -2.76 18.17
C LEU A 298 -52.75 -4.18 17.79
N PRO A 299 -51.91 -5.24 17.79
CA PRO A 299 -50.59 -5.33 18.43
C PRO A 299 -49.37 -5.33 17.48
N PHE A 300 -49.54 -4.97 16.20
CA PHE A 300 -48.49 -5.15 15.19
C PHE A 300 -47.19 -4.38 15.47
N VAL A 301 -46.06 -4.93 15.03
CA VAL A 301 -44.72 -4.32 15.14
C VAL A 301 -44.03 -4.27 13.78
N MET A 302 -43.50 -3.10 13.43
CA MET A 302 -42.79 -2.85 12.18
C MET A 302 -41.28 -2.75 12.42
N ASN A 303 -40.48 -3.21 11.46
CA ASN A 303 -39.02 -3.12 11.45
C ASN A 303 -38.57 -2.28 10.26
N LEU A 304 -37.67 -1.33 10.50
CA LEU A 304 -36.98 -0.55 9.47
C LEU A 304 -35.49 -0.87 9.53
N SER A 305 -34.95 -1.43 8.45
CA SER A 305 -33.54 -1.86 8.40
C SER A 305 -32.82 -1.40 7.13
N GLY A 306 -31.54 -1.05 7.30
CA GLY A 306 -30.63 -0.54 6.27
C GLY A 306 -29.17 -0.63 6.74
N THR A 307 -28.23 0.00 6.04
CA THR A 307 -26.81 -0.03 6.45
C THR A 307 -26.62 0.68 7.79
N ASN A 308 -26.25 -0.07 8.83
CA ASN A 308 -26.03 0.41 10.21
C ASN A 308 -27.25 1.06 10.89
N TYR A 309 -28.46 0.73 10.46
CA TYR A 309 -29.70 1.15 11.09
C TYR A 309 -30.66 -0.04 11.12
N ASP A 310 -31.06 -0.45 12.32
CA ASP A 310 -32.00 -1.55 12.53
C ASP A 310 -32.84 -1.21 13.77
N LYS A 311 -34.11 -0.88 13.55
CA LYS A 311 -35.04 -0.43 14.59
C LYS A 311 -36.42 -1.04 14.37
N SER A 312 -37.08 -1.35 15.48
CA SER A 312 -38.47 -1.79 15.51
C SER A 312 -39.34 -0.75 16.19
N ASN A 313 -40.57 -0.59 15.75
CA ASN A 313 -41.56 0.24 16.43
C ASN A 313 -42.96 -0.37 16.33
N GLY A 314 -43.72 -0.29 17.42
CA GLY A 314 -45.10 -0.80 17.49
C GLY A 314 -46.09 0.13 16.78
N ILE A 315 -47.13 -0.46 16.19
CA ILE A 315 -48.27 0.25 15.64
C ILE A 315 -49.15 0.74 16.79
N ASN A 316 -49.37 2.06 16.88
CA ASN A 316 -50.18 2.66 17.93
C ASN A 316 -51.70 2.47 17.68
N SER A 317 -52.54 3.01 18.58
CA SER A 317 -54.01 2.94 18.46
C SER A 317 -54.58 3.61 17.22
N ASN A 318 -53.84 4.53 16.60
CA ASN A 318 -54.21 5.22 15.36
C ASN A 318 -53.70 4.47 14.12
N GLY A 319 -53.07 3.31 14.30
CA GLY A 319 -52.52 2.48 13.23
C GLY A 319 -51.22 2.97 12.63
N GLU A 320 -50.45 3.78 13.36
CA GLU A 320 -49.20 4.36 12.88
C GLU A 320 -47.98 3.86 13.66
N ALA A 321 -46.86 3.67 12.96
CA ALA A 321 -45.52 3.57 13.55
C ALA A 321 -44.61 4.62 12.92
N LEU A 322 -43.95 5.45 13.74
CA LEU A 322 -43.06 6.52 13.29
C LEU A 322 -41.60 6.19 13.62
N PHE A 323 -40.74 6.21 12.61
CA PHE A 323 -39.28 6.16 12.75
C PHE A 323 -38.73 7.57 12.53
N GLU A 324 -38.15 8.14 13.58
CA GLU A 324 -37.52 9.46 13.53
C GLU A 324 -36.00 9.36 13.42
N ASN A 325 -35.36 10.45 12.97
CA ASN A 325 -33.91 10.55 12.83
C ASN A 325 -33.31 9.39 12.02
N VAL A 326 -33.98 9.01 10.93
CA VAL A 326 -33.51 7.95 10.04
C VAL A 326 -32.45 8.55 9.11
N PRO A 327 -31.20 8.06 9.08
CA PRO A 327 -30.20 8.57 8.15
C PRO A 327 -30.70 8.52 6.70
N VAL A 328 -30.28 9.47 5.87
CA VAL A 328 -30.59 9.40 4.42
C VAL A 328 -30.00 8.14 3.80
N GLY A 329 -30.77 7.47 2.94
CA GLY A 329 -30.31 6.24 2.29
C GLY A 329 -31.44 5.27 1.93
N SER A 330 -31.06 4.05 1.56
CA SER A 330 -32.01 3.00 1.15
C SER A 330 -32.32 2.04 2.29
N TYR A 331 -33.59 1.73 2.46
CA TYR A 331 -34.12 0.94 3.57
C TYR A 331 -35.12 -0.11 3.10
N LYS A 332 -35.37 -1.10 3.97
CA LYS A 332 -36.49 -2.03 3.84
C LYS A 332 -37.40 -1.97 5.08
N VAL A 333 -38.71 -2.07 4.85
CA VAL A 333 -39.73 -2.20 5.89
C VAL A 333 -40.23 -3.63 5.90
N THR A 334 -40.23 -4.25 7.08
CA THR A 334 -40.82 -5.58 7.33
C THR A 334 -41.67 -5.54 8.59
N GLU A 335 -42.45 -6.58 8.86
CA GLU A 335 -43.22 -6.70 10.10
C GLU A 335 -42.86 -7.96 10.88
N VAL A 336 -43.26 -7.99 12.15
CA VAL A 336 -43.37 -9.21 12.95
C VAL A 336 -44.78 -9.77 12.75
N ILE A 337 -44.88 -11.00 12.25
CA ILE A 337 -46.16 -11.63 11.91
C ILE A 337 -46.92 -12.04 13.17
N GLU A 338 -48.13 -11.54 13.31
CA GLU A 338 -49.05 -11.90 14.39
C GLU A 338 -49.76 -13.24 14.10
N LYS A 339 -49.99 -14.03 15.15
CA LYS A 339 -50.45 -15.44 15.07
C LYS A 339 -51.65 -15.66 14.14
N ASP A 340 -52.66 -14.79 14.23
CA ASP A 340 -53.95 -14.90 13.55
C ASP A 340 -54.05 -14.04 12.28
N TRP A 341 -52.92 -13.56 11.79
CA TRP A 341 -52.85 -12.65 10.63
C TRP A 341 -51.87 -13.18 9.60
N ASP A 342 -52.17 -12.90 8.33
CA ASP A 342 -51.26 -13.07 7.21
C ASP A 342 -50.82 -11.70 6.71
N ALA A 343 -49.50 -11.56 6.50
CA ALA A 343 -48.94 -10.41 5.80
C ALA A 343 -49.33 -10.47 4.32
N THR A 344 -49.93 -9.41 3.82
CA THR A 344 -50.35 -9.34 2.42
C THR A 344 -49.53 -8.33 1.62
N THR A 345 -48.97 -7.31 2.27
CA THR A 345 -48.01 -6.41 1.63
C THR A 345 -46.59 -7.01 1.56
N PRO A 346 -45.97 -7.11 0.37
CA PRO A 346 -44.58 -7.52 0.22
C PRO A 346 -43.61 -6.56 0.93
N ILE A 347 -42.37 -7.01 1.13
CA ILE A 347 -41.31 -6.17 1.70
C ILE A 347 -41.14 -4.88 0.88
N ILE A 348 -41.39 -3.74 1.53
CA ILE A 348 -41.25 -2.43 0.90
C ILE A 348 -39.79 -2.00 0.96
N LYS A 349 -39.22 -1.63 -0.20
CA LYS A 349 -37.92 -0.95 -0.29
C LYS A 349 -38.18 0.53 -0.54
N LEU A 350 -37.53 1.40 0.22
CA LEU A 350 -37.72 2.85 0.13
C LEU A 350 -36.40 3.61 0.23
N GLU A 351 -36.41 4.86 -0.20
CA GLU A 351 -35.32 5.80 -0.04
C GLU A 351 -35.75 6.92 0.91
N VAL A 352 -35.00 7.10 2.00
CA VAL A 352 -35.19 8.20 2.96
C VAL A 352 -34.39 9.39 2.50
N LYS A 353 -35.09 10.53 2.34
CA LYS A 353 -34.51 11.81 1.94
C LYS A 353 -34.43 12.78 3.11
N CYS A 354 -33.55 13.77 2.98
CA CYS A 354 -33.28 14.75 4.03
C CYS A 354 -34.54 15.57 4.34
N ASN A 355 -34.91 15.67 5.62
CA ASN A 355 -36.06 16.42 6.13
C ASN A 355 -37.42 16.02 5.51
N GLU A 356 -37.50 14.85 4.88
CA GLU A 356 -38.73 14.35 4.27
C GLU A 356 -39.40 13.32 5.17
N LEU A 357 -40.73 13.29 5.15
CA LEU A 357 -41.54 12.22 5.72
C LEU A 357 -41.96 11.26 4.62
N THR A 358 -41.40 10.05 4.60
CA THR A 358 -41.84 8.97 3.74
C THR A 358 -42.97 8.21 4.43
N VAL A 359 -44.15 8.16 3.81
CA VAL A 359 -45.30 7.39 4.31
C VAL A 359 -45.45 6.10 3.51
N VAL A 360 -45.61 4.96 4.19
CA VAL A 360 -45.85 3.66 3.55
C VAL A 360 -47.04 2.97 4.19
N TYR A 361 -47.78 2.20 3.40
CA TYR A 361 -48.92 1.39 3.85
C TYR A 361 -48.52 -0.07 3.93
N TYR A 362 -48.94 -0.76 5.00
CA TYR A 362 -48.61 -2.17 5.22
C TYR A 362 -49.87 -2.95 5.64
N GLY A 363 -50.30 -3.88 4.80
CA GLY A 363 -51.57 -4.60 4.88
C GLY A 363 -51.42 -6.00 5.44
N ASN A 364 -52.36 -6.39 6.31
CA ASN A 364 -52.51 -7.77 6.78
C ASN A 364 -53.97 -8.17 6.67
N LYS A 365 -54.19 -9.44 6.37
CA LYS A 365 -55.50 -10.07 6.36
C LYS A 365 -55.64 -11.00 7.55
N LYS A 366 -56.81 -10.97 8.19
CA LYS A 366 -57.10 -11.89 9.28
C LYS A 366 -57.29 -13.30 8.73
N LYS A 367 -56.65 -14.30 9.33
CA LYS A 367 -56.83 -15.70 8.96
C LYS A 367 -58.29 -16.09 9.17
N GLU A 368 -58.90 -16.70 8.17
CA GLU A 368 -60.19 -17.35 8.32
C GLU A 368 -60.02 -18.52 9.29
N LYS A 369 -60.91 -18.62 10.28
CA LYS A 369 -60.95 -19.80 11.13
C LYS A 369 -61.41 -20.95 10.25
N GLU A 370 -60.53 -21.92 10.03
CA GLU A 370 -60.90 -23.19 9.43
C GLU A 370 -62.09 -23.76 10.21
N PRO A 371 -63.20 -24.17 9.56
CA PRO A 371 -64.34 -24.71 10.27
C PRO A 371 -63.87 -25.92 11.06
N THR A 372 -64.08 -25.90 12.38
CA THR A 372 -63.79 -27.05 13.24
C THR A 372 -64.46 -28.28 12.61
N PRO A 373 -63.71 -29.32 12.22
CA PRO A 373 -64.32 -30.50 11.63
C PRO A 373 -65.31 -31.07 12.65
N THR A 374 -66.58 -31.18 12.23
CA THR A 374 -67.61 -31.84 13.03
C THR A 374 -67.13 -33.25 13.36
N PRO A 375 -67.11 -33.68 14.64
CA PRO A 375 -66.67 -35.02 14.98
C PRO A 375 -67.51 -36.05 14.23
N THR A 376 -66.85 -36.83 13.37
CA THR A 376 -67.50 -37.92 12.64
C THR A 376 -68.01 -38.95 13.65
N PRO A 377 -69.29 -39.35 13.63
CA PRO A 377 -69.81 -40.36 14.56
C PRO A 377 -69.08 -41.68 14.34
N THR A 378 -68.61 -42.27 15.43
CA THR A 378 -67.92 -43.57 15.46
C THR A 378 -68.83 -44.66 14.89
N PRO A 379 -68.48 -45.33 13.77
CA PRO A 379 -69.28 -46.44 13.26
C PRO A 379 -69.17 -47.67 14.17
N SER A 380 -70.33 -48.27 14.45
CA SER A 380 -70.56 -49.51 15.19
C SER A 380 -69.94 -50.74 14.48
N PRO A 381 -69.43 -51.75 15.21
CA PRO A 381 -68.75 -52.91 14.62
C PRO A 381 -69.66 -53.68 13.65
N THR A 382 -69.16 -53.94 12.45
CA THR A 382 -69.84 -54.75 11.41
C THR A 382 -69.22 -56.15 11.40
N PRO A 383 -70.00 -57.24 11.35
CA PRO A 383 -69.51 -58.61 11.48
C PRO A 383 -68.63 -59.05 10.30
N THR A 384 -67.65 -59.88 10.64
CA THR A 384 -66.60 -60.47 9.80
C THR A 384 -67.17 -61.37 8.69
N PRO A 385 -66.89 -61.10 7.40
CA PRO A 385 -67.07 -62.08 6.33
C PRO A 385 -65.81 -62.93 6.08
N THR A 386 -66.13 -64.16 5.70
CA THR A 386 -65.37 -65.41 5.52
C THR A 386 -64.28 -65.35 4.42
N PRO A 387 -63.16 -66.11 4.53
CA PRO A 387 -62.03 -66.03 3.61
C PRO A 387 -62.37 -66.51 2.19
N THR A 388 -61.89 -65.78 1.20
CA THR A 388 -61.90 -66.18 -0.23
C THR A 388 -60.44 -66.44 -0.69
N PRO A 389 -60.22 -67.41 -1.60
CA PRO A 389 -58.95 -68.10 -1.76
C PRO A 389 -57.89 -67.29 -2.50
N SER A 390 -56.64 -67.61 -2.12
CA SER A 390 -55.37 -67.09 -2.60
C SER A 390 -55.16 -67.24 -4.11
N PRO A 391 -54.89 -66.15 -4.85
CA PRO A 391 -54.23 -66.22 -6.14
C PRO A 391 -52.69 -66.22 -6.02
N THR A 392 -52.14 -67.15 -6.78
CA THR A 392 -50.78 -67.60 -7.07
C THR A 392 -49.71 -66.48 -7.28
N PRO A 393 -48.44 -66.70 -6.87
CA PRO A 393 -47.39 -65.68 -6.97
C PRO A 393 -47.05 -65.34 -8.43
N THR A 394 -47.05 -64.05 -8.75
CA THR A 394 -46.51 -63.52 -10.01
C THR A 394 -45.14 -62.89 -9.75
N CYS A 395 -44.19 -63.22 -10.63
CA CYS A 395 -42.77 -62.88 -10.50
C CYS A 395 -42.53 -61.37 -10.49
N THR A 396 -41.79 -60.92 -9.48
CA THR A 396 -41.18 -59.60 -9.36
C THR A 396 -40.25 -59.30 -10.55
N PRO A 397 -40.46 -58.22 -11.31
CA PRO A 397 -39.43 -57.67 -12.16
C PRO A 397 -38.37 -56.93 -11.33
N THR A 398 -37.12 -57.20 -11.70
CA THR A 398 -35.88 -56.69 -11.12
C THR A 398 -35.77 -55.16 -11.25
N PRO A 399 -35.27 -54.41 -10.24
CA PRO A 399 -35.11 -52.97 -10.34
C PRO A 399 -34.11 -52.59 -11.44
N THR A 400 -34.55 -51.73 -12.35
CA THR A 400 -33.71 -51.10 -13.37
C THR A 400 -32.82 -50.04 -12.71
N PRO A 401 -31.50 -49.99 -12.99
CA PRO A 401 -30.62 -49.02 -12.37
C PRO A 401 -30.98 -47.58 -12.75
N THR A 402 -30.97 -46.72 -11.74
CA THR A 402 -31.21 -45.27 -11.80
C THR A 402 -30.19 -44.58 -12.73
N PRO A 403 -30.60 -43.77 -13.71
CA PRO A 403 -29.67 -43.01 -14.52
C PRO A 403 -28.96 -41.93 -13.70
N THR A 404 -27.65 -41.85 -13.89
CA THR A 404 -26.72 -40.88 -13.30
C THR A 404 -27.08 -39.45 -13.76
N PRO A 405 -27.06 -38.43 -12.88
CA PRO A 405 -27.36 -37.06 -13.29
C PRO A 405 -26.34 -36.53 -14.30
N CYS A 406 -26.86 -35.94 -15.38
CA CYS A 406 -26.12 -35.27 -16.44
C CYS A 406 -25.38 -34.03 -15.89
N PRO A 407 -24.12 -33.76 -16.27
CA PRO A 407 -23.42 -32.55 -15.85
C PRO A 407 -24.12 -31.29 -16.39
N SER A 408 -24.27 -30.32 -15.49
CA SER A 408 -24.82 -28.99 -15.74
C SER A 408 -24.13 -28.27 -16.91
N PRO A 409 -24.87 -27.59 -17.80
CA PRO A 409 -24.28 -26.84 -18.90
C PRO A 409 -23.40 -25.70 -18.38
N THR A 410 -22.24 -25.56 -19.02
CA THR A 410 -21.27 -24.50 -18.79
C THR A 410 -21.89 -23.13 -19.13
N PRO A 411 -21.68 -22.07 -18.32
CA PRO A 411 -22.26 -20.76 -18.60
C PRO A 411 -21.75 -20.19 -19.93
N THR A 412 -22.69 -19.73 -20.75
CA THR A 412 -22.46 -19.00 -21.99
C THR A 412 -21.73 -17.69 -21.71
N PRO A 413 -20.64 -17.36 -22.43
CA PRO A 413 -19.94 -16.10 -22.23
C PRO A 413 -20.80 -14.90 -22.64
N THR A 414 -20.76 -13.87 -21.79
CA THR A 414 -21.40 -12.57 -22.00
C THR A 414 -20.91 -11.92 -23.31
N PRO A 415 -21.80 -11.39 -24.18
CA PRO A 415 -21.40 -10.73 -25.41
C PRO A 415 -20.56 -9.47 -25.14
N ILE A 416 -19.50 -9.32 -25.93
CA ILE A 416 -18.62 -8.15 -25.97
C ILE A 416 -19.39 -6.98 -26.62
N PRO A 417 -19.35 -5.76 -26.05
CA PRO A 417 -20.00 -4.59 -26.67
C PRO A 417 -19.36 -4.22 -28.02
N PRO A 418 -20.15 -3.69 -28.98
CA PRO A 418 -19.65 -3.35 -30.31
C PRO A 418 -18.67 -2.18 -30.26
N ILE A 419 -17.54 -2.37 -30.94
CA ILE A 419 -16.52 -1.35 -31.16
C ILE A 419 -17.04 -0.43 -32.27
N THR A 420 -17.23 0.85 -31.97
CA THR A 420 -17.54 1.90 -32.94
C THR A 420 -16.32 2.17 -33.83
N PRO A 421 -16.42 2.13 -35.17
CA PRO A 421 -15.34 2.54 -36.06
C PRO A 421 -15.47 4.00 -36.51
N GLU A 422 -14.28 4.58 -36.76
CA GLU A 422 -13.93 5.71 -37.65
C GLU A 422 -14.09 7.18 -37.21
N LEU A 423 -12.98 7.95 -37.25
CA LEU A 423 -12.55 8.62 -38.49
C LEU A 423 -11.03 9.01 -38.48
N PRO A 424 -10.37 9.18 -39.66
CA PRO A 424 -8.92 9.32 -39.80
C PRO A 424 -8.42 10.75 -40.18
N LYS A 425 -7.07 10.87 -40.23
CA LYS A 425 -6.18 11.82 -40.95
C LYS A 425 -5.83 13.18 -40.31
N ALA A 426 -4.54 13.30 -39.94
CA ALA A 426 -3.51 14.15 -40.58
C ALA A 426 -2.17 13.77 -39.89
N GLY A 427 -1.09 13.35 -40.55
CA GLY A 427 -0.37 14.03 -41.62
C GLY A 427 0.89 14.66 -41.01
N GLY A 428 2.07 14.05 -41.18
CA GLY A 428 3.33 14.60 -40.67
C GLY A 428 4.46 13.57 -40.59
N GLU A 429 5.11 13.33 -41.73
CA GLU A 429 6.36 12.57 -41.82
C GLU A 429 7.52 13.34 -41.17
N ALA A 430 8.38 12.62 -40.44
CA ALA A 430 9.78 13.01 -40.25
C ALA A 430 10.62 11.74 -40.11
N ALA A 431 11.26 11.37 -41.22
CA ALA A 431 12.33 10.39 -41.25
C ALA A 431 13.55 10.93 -40.48
N ILE A 432 14.07 10.13 -39.54
CA ILE A 432 15.45 10.29 -39.07
C ILE A 432 16.18 9.01 -39.41
N LEU A 433 17.02 9.10 -40.44
CA LEU A 433 18.04 8.14 -40.78
C LEU A 433 19.01 7.99 -39.60
N PHE A 434 19.24 6.76 -39.15
CA PHE A 434 20.53 6.36 -38.61
C PHE A 434 21.06 5.20 -39.44
N SER A 435 22.05 5.49 -40.28
CA SER A 435 22.89 4.53 -40.95
C SER A 435 23.77 3.82 -39.92
N PHE A 436 23.53 2.53 -39.68
CA PHE A 436 24.53 1.62 -39.14
C PHE A 436 24.99 0.68 -40.27
N THR A 437 26.11 1.02 -40.88
CA THR A 437 26.95 0.06 -41.59
C THR A 437 27.74 -0.74 -40.55
N GLY A 438 27.66 -2.06 -40.59
CA GLY A 438 28.73 -2.91 -40.05
C GLY A 438 28.30 -4.12 -39.22
N LEU A 439 28.35 -5.29 -39.88
CA LEU A 439 28.41 -6.66 -39.36
C LEU A 439 27.16 -7.26 -38.69
N GLY A 440 26.60 -8.24 -39.40
CA GLY A 440 25.46 -9.03 -38.99
C GLY A 440 25.80 -10.19 -38.04
N ILE A 441 24.79 -10.53 -37.24
CA ILE A 441 24.50 -11.89 -36.79
C ILE A 441 22.98 -12.05 -36.86
N THR A 442 22.51 -12.91 -37.75
CA THR A 442 21.12 -13.37 -37.84
C THR A 442 20.76 -14.18 -36.60
N GLY A 443 19.77 -13.71 -35.83
CA GLY A 443 19.19 -14.42 -34.69
C GLY A 443 17.73 -14.06 -34.52
N TYR A 444 16.86 -14.85 -35.14
CA TYR A 444 15.40 -14.75 -35.05
C TYR A 444 14.92 -15.24 -33.67
N LEU A 445 14.34 -14.36 -32.84
CA LEU A 445 13.63 -14.78 -31.62
C LEU A 445 12.21 -14.22 -31.59
N LYS A 446 11.28 -15.18 -31.77
CA LYS A 446 9.82 -15.10 -31.73
C LYS A 446 9.38 -14.67 -30.31
N ARG A 447 8.57 -13.60 -30.22
CA ARG A 447 7.93 -13.14 -28.98
C ARG A 447 7.12 -14.28 -28.34
N LYS A 448 7.54 -14.74 -27.16
CA LYS A 448 6.76 -15.63 -26.30
C LYS A 448 5.73 -14.80 -25.54
N THR A 449 4.45 -15.00 -25.84
CA THR A 449 3.31 -14.33 -25.18
C THR A 449 3.05 -14.92 -23.80
N ARG A 450 2.94 -14.02 -22.80
CA ARG A 450 2.16 -13.97 -21.53
C ARG A 450 1.40 -15.19 -20.96
N LEU A 451 1.72 -16.43 -21.29
CA LEU A 451 1.04 -17.64 -20.78
C LEU A 451 1.91 -18.56 -19.89
N ASP A 452 3.23 -18.35 -19.85
CA ASP A 452 4.14 -19.16 -19.00
C ASP A 452 4.39 -18.56 -17.60
N LEU A 453 3.93 -17.33 -17.32
CA LEU A 453 4.14 -16.70 -16.02
C LEU A 453 3.11 -17.10 -14.94
N LEU A 454 2.01 -17.75 -15.33
CA LEU A 454 0.91 -18.14 -14.42
C LEU A 454 1.02 -19.56 -13.86
N LYS A 455 2.07 -20.32 -14.20
CA LYS A 455 2.32 -21.66 -13.62
C LYS A 455 3.38 -21.69 -12.51
N SER A 456 4.00 -20.57 -12.15
CA SER A 456 5.06 -20.52 -11.12
C SER A 456 4.62 -19.97 -9.75
N LEU A 457 3.36 -19.61 -9.53
CA LEU A 457 2.89 -18.99 -8.28
C LEU A 457 1.99 -19.90 -7.41
N LYS A 458 2.20 -21.22 -7.48
CA LYS A 458 1.54 -22.19 -6.59
C LYS A 458 2.50 -23.06 -5.77
N LYS A 459 3.70 -22.55 -5.48
CA LYS A 459 4.59 -23.18 -4.50
C LYS A 459 5.52 -22.16 -3.84
N TYR A 460 4.95 -21.23 -3.09
CA TYR A 460 5.48 -20.63 -1.86
C TYR A 460 4.31 -20.09 -1.04
#